data_AF-A0A1A6DUV6-F1
#
_entry.id   AF-A0A1A6DUV6-F1
#
_cell.length_a   1.000
_cell.length_b   1.000
_cell.length_c   1.000
_cell.angle_alpha   90.00
_cell.angle_beta   90.00
_cell.angle_gamma   90.00
#
_symmetry.space_group_name_H-M   'P 1'
#
loop_
_entity.id
_entity.type
_entity.pdbx_description
1 polymer ?
#
loop_
_entity_poly.entity_id
_entity_poly.type
_entity_poly.pdbx_seq_one_letter_code
_entity_poly.pdbx_strand_id
1 'polypeptide(L)'
;MAFTAQPDPAYGAMQDWMARWTELEAQLAALLSAPRQYADFLPRLERLRADAEALLATDEDATLYWLFQLAASTSVGYSTSHAMACWAMCRLVGPAVGVSAPDAAALERAALTMNIGMTRLQDTLAAQAHPPTEEQRALIDTHAARGAQCLRECGVRDARWLDIVEQHHEADSHDTAVRLLQRMDRYTALISPRETRPGRNLTDSARTLLVRPGGRLDDIGRALLQTLGICPPGTFVRLADGQVAVVLRRSGRPGEPWVSAVLDADGHPVLEPALIDTGDEATAIEAALQTATVRVRLNHPRLLQLSRLALQR
;
A
#
# COMPACT_ATOMS: atom_id res chain seq x y z
N MET A 1 35.27 -28.25 0.26
CA MET A 1 34.00 -28.83 0.73
C MET A 1 32.93 -27.78 0.54
N ALA A 2 32.10 -27.93 -0.50
CA ALA A 2 31.01 -27.01 -0.76
C ALA A 2 29.85 -27.38 0.17
N PHE A 3 29.60 -26.57 1.20
CA PHE A 3 28.34 -26.61 1.92
C PHE A 3 27.28 -26.08 0.97
N THR A 4 26.64 -26.95 0.19
CA THR A 4 25.34 -26.66 -0.39
C THR A 4 24.33 -26.75 0.75
N ALA A 5 24.31 -25.75 1.62
CA ALA A 5 23.20 -25.57 2.54
C ALA A 5 21.96 -25.43 1.65
N GLN A 6 21.04 -26.39 1.72
CA GLN A 6 19.73 -26.21 1.11
C GLN A 6 19.17 -24.88 1.64
N PRO A 7 18.64 -24.01 0.77
CA PRO A 7 18.04 -22.76 1.22
C PRO A 7 16.95 -23.09 2.25
N ASP A 8 16.92 -22.32 3.34
CA ASP A 8 15.93 -22.45 4.39
C ASP A 8 14.51 -22.55 3.77
N PRO A 9 13.76 -23.65 3.99
CA PRO A 9 12.46 -23.85 3.36
C PRO A 9 11.48 -22.69 3.60
N ALA A 10 11.56 -22.02 4.76
CA ALA A 10 10.74 -20.86 5.06
C ALA A 10 11.16 -19.63 4.25
N TYR A 11 12.46 -19.47 3.97
CA TYR A 11 12.97 -18.43 3.08
C TYR A 11 12.48 -18.65 1.63
N GLY A 12 12.57 -19.90 1.13
CA GLY A 12 12.06 -20.27 -0.20
C GLY A 12 10.56 -20.00 -0.33
N ALA A 13 9.77 -20.37 0.67
CA ALA A 13 8.34 -20.08 0.67
C ALA A 13 8.01 -18.58 0.61
N MET A 14 8.84 -17.71 1.22
CA MET A 14 8.67 -16.25 1.12
C MET A 14 9.05 -15.71 -0.26
N GLN A 15 10.05 -16.30 -0.91
CA GLN A 15 10.36 -15.96 -2.31
C GLN A 15 9.21 -16.32 -3.24
N ASP A 16 8.63 -17.52 -3.10
CA ASP A 16 7.50 -17.95 -3.90
C ASP A 16 6.26 -17.07 -3.66
N TRP A 17 5.98 -16.73 -2.40
CA TRP A 17 4.90 -15.82 -2.04
C TRP A 17 5.09 -14.42 -2.64
N MET A 18 6.30 -13.86 -2.60
CA MET A 18 6.63 -12.58 -3.23
C MET A 18 6.48 -12.65 -4.75
N ALA A 19 6.93 -13.74 -5.37
CA ALA A 19 6.83 -13.94 -6.81
C ALA A 19 5.36 -13.95 -7.28
N ARG A 20 4.46 -14.57 -6.50
CA ARG A 20 3.01 -14.54 -6.78
C ARG A 20 2.43 -13.13 -6.72
N TRP A 21 2.87 -12.27 -5.79
CA TRP A 21 2.45 -10.86 -5.78
C TRP A 21 2.97 -10.09 -6.99
N THR A 22 4.24 -10.29 -7.36
CA THR A 22 4.83 -9.66 -8.56
C THR A 22 4.13 -10.11 -9.85
N GLU A 23 3.73 -11.38 -9.94
CA GLU A 23 2.90 -11.90 -11.04
C GLU A 23 1.55 -11.17 -11.10
N LEU A 24 0.84 -11.02 -9.98
CA LEU A 24 -0.42 -10.29 -9.94
C LEU A 24 -0.24 -8.82 -10.32
N GLU A 25 0.84 -8.17 -9.86
CA GLU A 25 1.17 -6.80 -10.23
C GLU A 25 1.37 -6.69 -11.75
N ALA A 26 2.17 -7.57 -12.35
CA ALA A 26 2.37 -7.58 -13.79
C ALA A 26 1.07 -7.81 -14.58
N GLN A 27 0.21 -8.71 -14.11
CA GLN A 27 -1.10 -8.97 -14.71
C GLN A 27 -2.02 -7.75 -14.62
N LEU A 28 -2.06 -7.06 -13.47
CA LEU A 28 -2.87 -5.85 -13.29
C LEU A 28 -2.33 -4.71 -14.16
N ALA A 29 -1.01 -4.52 -14.20
CA ALA A 29 -0.36 -3.52 -15.04
C ALA A 29 -0.71 -3.69 -16.51
N ALA A 30 -0.65 -4.93 -17.03
CA ALA A 30 -1.05 -5.25 -18.39
C ALA A 30 -2.53 -4.92 -18.64
N LEU A 31 -3.40 -5.31 -17.70
CA LEU A 31 -4.84 -5.10 -17.80
C LEU A 31 -5.21 -3.60 -17.80
N LEU A 32 -4.62 -2.80 -16.91
CA LEU A 32 -4.90 -1.36 -16.79
C LEU A 32 -4.25 -0.53 -17.90
N SER A 33 -3.16 -1.00 -18.51
CA SER A 33 -2.45 -0.26 -19.57
C SER A 33 -3.18 -0.24 -20.91
N ALA A 34 -4.06 -1.22 -21.15
CA ALA A 34 -4.79 -1.39 -22.40
C ALA A 34 -6.15 -2.10 -22.21
N PRO A 35 -7.05 -1.60 -21.34
CA PRO A 35 -8.21 -2.37 -20.88
C PRO A 35 -9.17 -2.77 -22.01
N ARG A 36 -9.34 -1.91 -23.02
CA ARG A 36 -10.22 -2.14 -24.18
C ARG A 36 -9.69 -3.20 -25.16
N GLN A 37 -8.43 -3.62 -25.04
CA GLN A 37 -7.87 -4.69 -25.87
C GLN A 37 -8.28 -6.09 -25.39
N TYR A 38 -8.74 -6.21 -24.14
CA TYR A 38 -9.11 -7.48 -23.53
C TYR A 38 -10.63 -7.66 -23.58
N ALA A 39 -11.11 -8.52 -24.48
CA ALA A 39 -12.53 -8.89 -24.52
C ALA A 39 -13.01 -9.56 -23.20
N ASP A 40 -12.09 -10.17 -22.46
CA ASP A 40 -12.30 -10.82 -21.16
C ASP A 40 -11.76 -9.98 -19.99
N PHE A 41 -11.74 -8.64 -20.11
CA PHE A 41 -11.28 -7.72 -19.07
C PHE A 41 -11.87 -8.04 -17.70
N LEU A 42 -13.20 -8.13 -17.61
CA LEU A 42 -13.94 -8.37 -16.37
C LEU A 42 -13.56 -9.72 -15.72
N PRO A 43 -13.65 -10.88 -16.42
CA PRO A 43 -13.18 -12.14 -15.87
C PRO A 43 -11.72 -12.14 -15.42
N ARG A 44 -10.82 -11.43 -16.11
CA ARG A 44 -9.41 -11.30 -15.71
C ARG A 44 -9.27 -10.53 -14.40
N LEU A 45 -9.95 -9.38 -14.30
CA LEU A 45 -9.92 -8.56 -13.09
C LEU A 45 -10.46 -9.31 -11.88
N GLU A 46 -11.57 -10.05 -12.03
CA GLU A 46 -12.14 -10.82 -10.91
C GLU A 46 -11.24 -11.97 -10.47
N ARG A 47 -10.59 -12.69 -11.40
CA ARG A 47 -9.60 -13.71 -11.04
C ARG A 47 -8.43 -13.11 -10.28
N LEU A 48 -7.86 -12.02 -10.81
CA LEU A 48 -6.76 -11.31 -10.17
C LEU A 48 -7.13 -10.83 -8.76
N ARG A 49 -8.32 -10.25 -8.60
CA ARG A 49 -8.83 -9.80 -7.29
C ARG A 49 -8.98 -10.98 -6.33
N ALA A 50 -9.53 -12.11 -6.78
CA ALA A 50 -9.70 -13.30 -5.95
C ALA A 50 -8.35 -13.91 -5.53
N ASP A 51 -7.37 -13.95 -6.44
CA ASP A 51 -6.02 -14.45 -6.15
C ASP A 51 -5.28 -13.53 -5.17
N ALA A 52 -5.40 -12.21 -5.34
CA ALA A 52 -4.87 -11.21 -4.41
C ALA A 52 -5.54 -11.32 -3.03
N GLU A 53 -6.86 -11.49 -2.98
CA GLU A 53 -7.64 -11.70 -1.76
C GLU A 53 -7.17 -12.96 -1.02
N ALA A 54 -6.97 -14.06 -1.73
CA ALA A 54 -6.46 -15.30 -1.15
C ALA A 54 -5.03 -15.15 -0.61
N LEU A 55 -4.16 -14.43 -1.31
CA LEU A 55 -2.80 -14.12 -0.83
C LEU A 55 -2.82 -13.22 0.41
N LEU A 56 -3.63 -12.15 0.39
CA LEU A 56 -3.78 -11.24 1.53
C LEU A 56 -4.25 -12.00 2.77
N ALA A 57 -5.24 -12.88 2.61
CA ALA A 57 -5.76 -13.70 3.70
C ALA A 57 -4.73 -14.68 4.29
N THR A 58 -3.64 -14.99 3.57
CA THR A 58 -2.56 -15.83 4.13
C THR A 58 -1.73 -15.11 5.17
N ASP A 59 -1.48 -13.81 4.97
CA ASP A 59 -0.71 -12.97 5.89
C ASP A 59 -0.91 -11.48 5.54
N GLU A 60 -1.77 -10.80 6.30
CA GLU A 60 -2.10 -9.39 6.08
C GLU A 60 -0.89 -8.47 6.29
N ASP A 61 -0.09 -8.72 7.34
CA ASP A 61 1.05 -7.87 7.68
C ASP A 61 2.17 -8.00 6.64
N ALA A 62 2.44 -9.23 6.20
CA ALA A 62 3.38 -9.46 5.10
C ALA A 62 2.91 -8.79 3.82
N THR A 63 1.61 -8.85 3.52
CA THR A 63 0.99 -8.19 2.36
C THR A 63 1.17 -6.68 2.41
N LEU A 64 0.82 -6.05 3.53
CA LEU A 64 1.02 -4.61 3.73
C LEU A 64 2.49 -4.23 3.58
N TYR A 65 3.39 -4.97 4.23
CA TYR A 65 4.83 -4.76 4.09
C TYR A 65 5.24 -4.80 2.61
N TRP A 66 4.87 -5.85 1.89
CA TRP A 66 5.32 -6.05 0.51
C TRP A 66 4.76 -5.01 -0.44
N LEU A 67 3.45 -4.73 -0.38
CA LEU A 67 2.82 -3.73 -1.23
C LEU A 67 3.38 -2.33 -0.96
N PHE A 68 3.69 -1.99 0.30
CA PHE A 68 4.31 -0.71 0.61
C PHE A 68 5.77 -0.65 0.16
N GLN A 69 6.52 -1.74 0.26
CA GLN A 69 7.89 -1.78 -0.28
C GLN A 69 7.90 -1.67 -1.82
N LEU A 70 7.00 -2.34 -2.52
CA LEU A 70 6.82 -2.18 -3.97
C LEU A 70 6.46 -0.73 -4.32
N ALA A 71 5.42 -0.20 -3.67
CA ALA A 71 4.96 1.16 -3.90
C ALA A 71 5.98 2.22 -3.48
N ALA A 72 6.94 1.90 -2.59
CA ALA A 72 7.94 2.84 -2.09
C ALA A 72 9.28 2.79 -2.86
N SER A 73 9.58 1.70 -3.56
CA SER A 73 10.93 1.40 -4.07
C SER A 73 11.16 1.79 -5.53
N THR A 74 10.10 1.99 -6.33
CA THR A 74 10.20 2.30 -7.75
C THR A 74 9.06 3.19 -8.22
N SER A 75 9.34 4.08 -9.18
CA SER A 75 8.32 4.82 -9.93
C SER A 75 7.82 4.05 -11.16
N VAL A 76 8.52 2.99 -11.57
CA VAL A 76 8.09 2.09 -12.66
C VAL A 76 6.93 1.24 -12.16
N GLY A 77 5.81 1.24 -12.89
CA GLY A 77 4.61 0.52 -12.50
C GLY A 77 3.86 1.17 -11.32
N TYR A 78 4.16 2.44 -11.01
CA TYR A 78 3.57 3.20 -9.90
C TYR A 78 2.05 3.10 -9.84
N SER A 79 1.36 3.24 -10.97
CA SER A 79 -0.11 3.19 -11.04
C SER A 79 -0.67 1.86 -10.51
N THR A 80 0.06 0.77 -10.74
CA THR A 80 -0.38 -0.58 -10.38
C THR A 80 -0.09 -0.89 -8.92
N SER A 81 1.12 -0.60 -8.44
CA SER A 81 1.45 -0.75 -7.02
C SER A 81 0.57 0.14 -6.13
N HIS A 82 0.27 1.35 -6.60
CA HIS A 82 -0.68 2.25 -5.94
C HIS A 82 -2.09 1.66 -5.88
N ALA A 83 -2.61 1.13 -6.99
CA ALA A 83 -3.93 0.50 -7.04
C ALA A 83 -4.03 -0.72 -6.10
N MET A 84 -3.00 -1.57 -6.06
CA MET A 84 -2.96 -2.72 -5.14
C MET A 84 -2.89 -2.31 -3.68
N ALA A 85 -2.07 -1.33 -3.33
CA ALA A 85 -2.01 -0.80 -1.97
C ALA A 85 -3.34 -0.17 -1.53
N CYS A 86 -3.99 0.60 -2.40
CA CYS A 86 -5.33 1.14 -2.15
C CYS A 86 -6.36 0.03 -1.92
N TRP A 87 -6.36 -1.00 -2.76
CA TRP A 87 -7.25 -2.15 -2.64
C TRP A 87 -7.06 -2.88 -1.31
N ALA A 88 -5.81 -3.23 -0.97
CA ALA A 88 -5.50 -3.95 0.26
C ALA A 88 -5.95 -3.15 1.50
N MET A 89 -5.68 -1.85 1.54
CA MET A 89 -6.11 -1.01 2.66
C MET A 89 -7.62 -0.81 2.71
N CYS A 90 -8.30 -0.62 1.58
CA CYS A 90 -9.77 -0.54 1.55
C CYS A 90 -10.40 -1.83 2.10
N ARG A 91 -9.85 -2.98 1.72
CA ARG A 91 -10.31 -4.29 2.18
C ARG A 91 -10.11 -4.47 3.69
N LEU A 92 -8.95 -4.08 4.21
CA LEU A 92 -8.64 -4.22 5.64
C LEU A 92 -9.44 -3.24 6.51
N VAL A 93 -9.60 -1.98 6.08
CA VAL A 93 -10.23 -0.91 6.88
C VAL A 93 -11.75 -0.86 6.70
N GLY A 94 -12.27 -1.32 5.55
CA GLY A 94 -13.70 -1.30 5.19
C GLY A 94 -14.64 -1.83 6.28
N PRO A 95 -14.38 -3.02 6.86
CA PRO A 95 -15.21 -3.57 7.93
C PRO A 95 -15.28 -2.66 9.17
N ALA A 96 -14.17 -2.05 9.56
CA ALA A 96 -14.08 -1.21 10.77
C ALA A 96 -14.84 0.13 10.62
N VAL A 97 -15.08 0.60 9.40
CA VAL A 97 -15.90 1.80 9.13
C VAL A 97 -17.35 1.46 8.73
N GLY A 98 -17.72 0.17 8.72
CA GLY A 98 -19.07 -0.28 8.43
C GLY A 98 -19.45 -0.32 6.95
N VAL A 99 -18.48 -0.53 6.05
CA VAL A 99 -18.79 -0.81 4.63
C VAL A 99 -19.57 -2.13 4.55
N SER A 100 -20.75 -2.10 3.91
CA SER A 100 -21.59 -3.29 3.73
C SER A 100 -20.92 -4.30 2.80
N ALA A 101 -21.28 -5.60 2.89
CA ALA A 101 -20.68 -6.61 2.01
C ALA A 101 -20.88 -6.32 0.49
N PRO A 102 -22.06 -5.88 0.02
CA PRO A 102 -22.23 -5.44 -1.36
C PRO A 102 -21.33 -4.25 -1.73
N ASP A 103 -21.21 -3.26 -0.84
CA ASP A 103 -20.34 -2.09 -1.07
C ASP A 103 -18.86 -2.46 -1.02
N ALA A 104 -18.46 -3.45 -0.22
CA ALA A 104 -17.07 -3.87 -0.09
C ALA A 104 -16.54 -4.43 -1.42
N ALA A 105 -17.33 -5.27 -2.11
CA ALA A 105 -16.95 -5.79 -3.42
C ALA A 105 -16.83 -4.68 -4.47
N ALA A 106 -17.77 -3.73 -4.49
CA ALA A 106 -17.70 -2.59 -5.39
C ALA A 106 -16.52 -1.65 -5.07
N LEU A 107 -16.25 -1.41 -3.79
CA LEU A 107 -15.12 -0.62 -3.30
C LEU A 107 -13.78 -1.25 -3.68
N GLU A 108 -13.62 -2.56 -3.53
CA GLU A 108 -12.40 -3.26 -3.92
C GLU A 108 -12.13 -3.16 -5.42
N ARG A 109 -13.16 -3.37 -6.25
CA ARG A 109 -13.06 -3.19 -7.71
C ARG A 109 -12.73 -1.76 -8.07
N ALA A 110 -13.37 -0.79 -7.40
CA ALA A 110 -13.09 0.62 -7.59
C ALA A 110 -11.64 0.95 -7.20
N ALA A 111 -11.13 0.45 -6.08
CA ALA A 111 -9.76 0.69 -5.65
C ALA A 111 -8.71 0.20 -6.67
N LEU A 112 -8.97 -0.95 -7.31
CA LEU A 112 -8.09 -1.48 -8.36
C LEU A 112 -8.18 -0.70 -9.69
N THR A 113 -9.24 0.08 -9.91
CA THR A 113 -9.56 0.64 -11.25
C THR A 113 -9.86 2.14 -11.29
N MET A 114 -9.91 2.83 -10.15
CA MET A 114 -10.31 4.25 -10.08
C MET A 114 -9.47 5.16 -10.98
N ASN A 115 -8.18 4.83 -11.10
CA ASN A 115 -7.22 5.59 -11.89
C ASN A 115 -7.07 5.09 -13.34
N ILE A 116 -7.93 4.17 -13.82
CA ILE A 116 -7.82 3.58 -15.16
C ILE A 116 -7.90 4.62 -16.29
N GLY A 117 -8.57 5.75 -16.05
CA GLY A 117 -8.64 6.87 -16.98
C GLY A 117 -7.31 7.63 -17.16
N MET A 118 -6.35 7.42 -16.25
CA MET A 118 -5.06 8.09 -16.25
C MET A 118 -3.85 7.18 -15.97
N THR A 119 -3.97 5.85 -16.00
CA THR A 119 -2.89 4.89 -15.65
C THR A 119 -1.52 5.28 -16.24
N ARG A 120 -1.44 5.47 -17.56
CA ARG A 120 -0.17 5.84 -18.23
C ARG A 120 0.34 7.22 -17.81
N LEU A 121 -0.57 8.17 -17.62
CA LEU A 121 -0.22 9.51 -17.16
C LEU A 121 0.27 9.46 -15.72
N GLN A 122 -0.34 8.64 -14.87
CA GLN A 122 0.04 8.45 -13.48
C GLN A 122 1.47 7.91 -13.36
N ASP A 123 1.84 6.92 -14.18
CA ASP A 123 3.23 6.42 -14.27
C ASP A 123 4.19 7.51 -14.76
N THR A 124 3.79 8.27 -15.79
CA THR A 124 4.60 9.39 -16.31
C THR A 124 4.85 10.43 -15.21
N LEU A 125 3.81 10.80 -14.47
CA LEU A 125 3.89 11.81 -13.40
C LEU A 125 4.71 11.33 -12.20
N ALA A 126 4.74 10.03 -11.91
CA ALA A 126 5.56 9.47 -10.84
C ALA A 126 7.07 9.67 -11.10
N ALA A 127 7.49 9.55 -12.35
CA ALA A 127 8.86 9.77 -12.80
C ALA A 127 9.17 11.24 -13.18
N GLN A 128 8.16 12.11 -13.22
CA GLN A 128 8.32 13.50 -13.65
C GLN A 128 8.86 14.38 -12.50
N ALA A 129 9.96 15.10 -12.75
CA ALA A 129 10.60 16.00 -11.77
C ALA A 129 9.97 17.41 -11.70
N HIS A 130 9.12 17.77 -12.67
CA HIS A 130 8.46 19.07 -12.73
C HIS A 130 6.96 18.96 -12.43
N PRO A 131 6.30 20.04 -11.94
CA PRO A 131 4.85 20.03 -11.73
C PRO A 131 4.08 19.66 -13.01
N PRO A 132 2.86 19.09 -12.90
CA PRO A 132 2.03 18.79 -14.06
C PRO A 132 1.77 20.04 -14.91
N THR A 133 1.85 19.90 -16.23
CA THR A 133 1.44 20.94 -17.19
C THR A 133 -0.07 21.19 -17.11
N GLU A 134 -0.56 22.26 -17.72
CA GLU A 134 -2.01 22.55 -17.80
C GLU A 134 -2.77 21.42 -18.52
N GLU A 135 -2.21 20.85 -19.59
CA GLU A 135 -2.78 19.71 -20.29
C GLU A 135 -2.84 18.47 -19.39
N GLN A 136 -1.74 18.16 -18.69
CA GLN A 136 -1.71 17.05 -17.73
C GLN A 136 -2.70 17.28 -16.59
N ARG A 137 -2.85 18.54 -16.12
CA ARG A 137 -3.83 18.93 -15.10
C ARG A 137 -5.25 18.65 -15.59
N ALA A 138 -5.62 19.05 -16.80
CA ALA A 138 -6.94 18.77 -17.36
C ALA A 138 -7.22 17.25 -17.47
N LEU A 139 -6.20 16.45 -17.82
CA LEU A 139 -6.32 14.99 -17.84
C LEU A 139 -6.49 14.41 -16.44
N ILE A 140 -5.80 14.93 -15.43
CA ILE A 140 -5.99 14.58 -14.02
C ILE A 140 -7.39 14.98 -13.58
N ASP A 141 -7.86 16.19 -13.84
CA ASP A 141 -9.15 16.65 -13.30
C ASP A 141 -10.35 15.88 -13.87
N THR A 142 -10.19 15.29 -15.06
CA THR A 142 -11.25 14.53 -15.75
C THR A 142 -11.09 13.01 -15.65
N HIS A 143 -10.05 12.48 -14.99
CA HIS A 143 -9.73 11.05 -15.07
C HIS A 143 -10.80 10.15 -14.45
N ALA A 144 -11.48 10.58 -13.37
CA ALA A 144 -12.51 9.79 -12.70
C ALA A 144 -13.68 9.47 -13.64
N ALA A 145 -14.24 10.51 -14.28
CA ALA A 145 -15.31 10.36 -15.27
C ALA A 145 -14.86 9.54 -16.50
N ARG A 146 -13.65 9.80 -17.01
CA ARG A 146 -13.07 9.02 -18.13
C ARG A 146 -12.82 7.56 -17.74
N GLY A 147 -12.44 7.31 -16.49
CA GLY A 147 -12.24 5.98 -15.93
C GLY A 147 -13.54 5.19 -15.86
N ALA A 148 -14.59 5.79 -15.29
CA ALA A 148 -15.93 5.20 -15.26
C ALA A 148 -16.45 4.90 -16.68
N GLN A 149 -16.26 5.83 -17.63
CA GLN A 149 -16.61 5.60 -19.03
C GLN A 149 -15.82 4.45 -19.66
N CYS A 150 -14.50 4.39 -19.43
CA CYS A 150 -13.65 3.29 -19.90
C CYS A 150 -14.13 1.94 -19.35
N LEU A 151 -14.50 1.87 -18.06
CA LEU A 151 -15.05 0.68 -17.43
C LEU A 151 -16.38 0.25 -18.07
N ARG A 152 -17.29 1.21 -18.35
CA ARG A 152 -18.55 0.93 -19.07
C ARG A 152 -18.29 0.32 -20.45
N GLU A 153 -17.28 0.81 -21.17
CA GLU A 153 -16.85 0.29 -22.47
C GLU A 153 -16.23 -1.12 -22.37
N CYS A 154 -15.58 -1.43 -21.25
CA CYS A 154 -15.07 -2.76 -20.93
C CYS A 154 -16.15 -3.74 -20.42
N GLY A 155 -17.42 -3.35 -20.51
CA GLY A 155 -18.56 -4.20 -20.15
C GLY A 155 -18.99 -4.12 -18.69
N VAL A 156 -18.43 -3.22 -17.88
CA VAL A 156 -18.83 -3.04 -16.48
C VAL A 156 -20.27 -2.49 -16.42
N ARG A 157 -21.11 -3.14 -15.62
CA ARG A 157 -22.53 -2.79 -15.40
C ARG A 157 -22.89 -2.62 -13.93
N ASP A 158 -21.94 -2.88 -13.02
CA ASP A 158 -22.11 -2.63 -11.59
C ASP A 158 -22.17 -1.12 -11.35
N ALA A 159 -23.38 -0.60 -11.11
CA ALA A 159 -23.61 0.82 -10.93
C ALA A 159 -22.86 1.37 -9.70
N ARG A 160 -22.71 0.55 -8.65
CA ARG A 160 -22.06 0.96 -7.42
C ARG A 160 -20.55 1.10 -7.58
N TRP A 161 -19.93 0.15 -8.28
CA TRP A 161 -18.51 0.26 -8.63
C TRP A 161 -18.25 1.51 -9.50
N LEU A 162 -19.05 1.73 -10.54
CA LEU A 162 -18.90 2.88 -11.42
C LEU A 162 -19.08 4.21 -10.68
N ASP A 163 -20.05 4.30 -9.78
CA ASP A 163 -20.29 5.46 -8.93
C ASP A 163 -19.09 5.76 -8.02
N ILE A 164 -18.55 4.76 -7.33
CA ILE A 164 -17.37 4.96 -6.48
C ILE A 164 -16.17 5.47 -7.31
N VAL A 165 -15.96 4.93 -8.52
CA VAL A 165 -14.90 5.41 -9.43
C VAL A 165 -15.16 6.84 -9.89
N GLU A 166 -16.39 7.22 -10.19
CA GLU A 166 -16.72 8.56 -10.66
C GLU A 166 -16.57 9.62 -9.55
N GLN A 167 -16.89 9.24 -8.30
CA GLN A 167 -16.93 10.16 -7.16
C GLN A 167 -15.67 10.17 -6.27
N HIS A 168 -14.64 9.36 -6.55
CA HIS A 168 -13.46 9.28 -5.68
C HIS A 168 -12.60 10.57 -5.62
N HIS A 169 -12.96 11.65 -6.33
CA HIS A 169 -12.40 12.99 -6.15
C HIS A 169 -13.40 14.04 -5.66
N GLU A 170 -14.68 13.70 -5.54
CA GLU A 170 -15.74 14.62 -5.11
C GLU A 170 -15.49 15.09 -3.67
N ALA A 171 -15.48 16.41 -3.47
CA ALA A 171 -15.38 16.99 -2.13
C ALA A 171 -16.68 16.71 -1.36
N ASP A 172 -16.57 16.52 -0.04
CA ASP A 172 -17.71 16.43 0.87
C ASP A 172 -18.70 15.28 0.62
N SER A 173 -18.28 14.20 -0.05
CA SER A 173 -19.08 12.98 -0.16
C SER A 173 -19.50 12.47 1.23
N HIS A 174 -20.78 12.11 1.38
CA HIS A 174 -21.31 11.47 2.59
C HIS A 174 -21.20 9.94 2.54
N ASP A 175 -20.78 9.39 1.40
CA ASP A 175 -20.69 7.97 1.18
C ASP A 175 -19.43 7.38 1.82
N THR A 176 -19.60 6.41 2.73
CA THR A 176 -18.48 5.81 3.46
C THR A 176 -17.46 5.12 2.56
N ALA A 177 -17.90 4.42 1.49
CA ALA A 177 -17.00 3.73 0.59
C ALA A 177 -16.18 4.72 -0.25
N VAL A 178 -16.82 5.77 -0.76
CA VAL A 178 -16.14 6.86 -1.50
C VAL A 178 -15.14 7.58 -0.60
N ARG A 179 -15.56 7.98 0.60
CA ARG A 179 -14.68 8.66 1.58
C ARG A 179 -13.50 7.77 1.99
N LEU A 180 -13.72 6.46 2.15
CA LEU A 180 -12.65 5.52 2.46
C LEU A 180 -11.65 5.42 1.30
N LEU A 181 -12.14 5.25 0.06
CA LEU A 181 -11.27 5.18 -1.12
C LEU A 181 -10.45 6.46 -1.30
N GLN A 182 -11.08 7.62 -1.18
CA GLN A 182 -10.42 8.94 -1.18
C GLN A 182 -9.26 9.02 -0.18
N ARG A 183 -9.49 8.48 1.02
CA ARG A 183 -8.49 8.46 2.08
C ARG A 183 -7.34 7.52 1.76
N MET A 184 -7.64 6.33 1.25
CA MET A 184 -6.62 5.34 0.86
C MET A 184 -5.79 5.82 -0.33
N ASP A 185 -6.42 6.48 -1.32
CA ASP A 185 -5.72 7.09 -2.46
C ASP A 185 -4.69 8.13 -2.00
N ARG A 186 -5.11 9.05 -1.13
CA ARG A 186 -4.21 10.06 -0.55
C ARG A 186 -3.14 9.46 0.33
N TYR A 187 -3.49 8.45 1.13
CA TYR A 187 -2.54 7.76 2.01
C TYR A 187 -1.44 7.06 1.20
N THR A 188 -1.84 6.28 0.20
CA THR A 188 -0.90 5.58 -0.70
C THR A 188 0.00 6.58 -1.44
N ALA A 189 -0.56 7.67 -1.94
CA ALA A 189 0.22 8.69 -2.62
C ALA A 189 1.25 9.41 -1.71
N LEU A 190 1.07 9.40 -0.38
CA LEU A 190 2.04 9.98 0.56
C LEU A 190 3.19 9.05 0.89
N ILE A 191 2.96 7.73 0.87
CA ILE A 191 3.99 6.72 1.17
C ILE A 191 4.83 6.34 -0.06
N SER A 192 4.30 6.53 -1.26
CA SER A 192 5.00 6.25 -2.52
C SER A 192 5.90 7.42 -2.97
N PRO A 193 7.06 7.16 -3.60
CA PRO A 193 7.97 8.18 -4.07
C PRO A 193 7.35 8.86 -5.30
N ARG A 194 7.45 10.19 -5.36
CA ARG A 194 7.26 10.96 -6.58
C ARG A 194 8.45 11.90 -6.70
N GLU A 195 9.04 12.02 -7.88
CA GLU A 195 10.22 12.88 -8.10
C GLU A 195 9.96 14.35 -7.70
N THR A 196 8.74 14.85 -7.91
CA THR A 196 8.31 16.20 -7.48
C THR A 196 8.01 16.34 -5.99
N ARG A 197 7.87 15.23 -5.25
CA ARG A 197 7.49 15.20 -3.83
C ARG A 197 8.29 14.11 -3.13
N PRO A 198 9.48 14.40 -2.57
CA PRO A 198 10.07 13.51 -1.59
C PRO A 198 9.00 13.29 -0.51
N GLY A 199 8.57 12.03 -0.32
CA GLY A 199 7.43 11.68 0.51
C GLY A 199 7.56 12.37 1.87
N ARG A 200 6.60 13.20 2.28
CA ARG A 200 6.68 13.96 3.54
C ARG A 200 6.75 12.99 4.73
N ASN A 201 7.23 13.45 5.90
CA ASN A 201 7.36 12.62 7.10
C ASN A 201 6.06 11.82 7.32
N LEU A 202 6.13 10.49 7.26
CA LEU A 202 4.97 9.60 7.25
C LEU A 202 4.09 9.88 8.48
N THR A 203 4.70 10.15 9.64
CA THR A 203 4.00 10.43 10.90
C THR A 203 3.19 11.73 10.86
N ASP A 204 3.77 12.82 10.36
CA ASP A 204 3.07 14.12 10.27
C ASP A 204 2.03 14.13 9.15
N SER A 205 2.31 13.41 8.07
CA SER A 205 1.46 13.33 6.88
C SER A 205 0.27 12.39 7.11
N ALA A 206 0.50 11.25 7.77
CA ALA A 206 -0.55 10.37 8.26
C ALA A 206 -1.38 11.08 9.33
N ARG A 207 -0.80 11.81 10.30
CA ARG A 207 -1.58 12.64 11.24
C ARG A 207 -2.48 13.64 10.52
N THR A 208 -1.99 14.32 9.49
CA THR A 208 -2.79 15.27 8.70
C THR A 208 -3.91 14.57 7.93
N LEU A 209 -3.68 13.35 7.44
CA LEU A 209 -4.73 12.53 6.84
C LEU A 209 -5.69 11.96 7.88
N LEU A 210 -5.28 11.74 9.12
CA LEU A 210 -6.07 11.08 10.16
C LEU A 210 -7.00 12.05 10.90
N VAL A 211 -6.66 13.34 10.92
CA VAL A 211 -7.26 14.35 11.80
C VAL A 211 -8.05 15.38 10.99
N ARG A 212 -9.31 15.65 11.37
CA ARG A 212 -10.12 16.74 10.79
C ARG A 212 -9.58 18.12 11.18
N PRO A 213 -9.93 19.19 10.44
CA PRO A 213 -9.83 20.55 10.95
C PRO A 213 -10.48 20.65 12.34
N GLY A 214 -9.71 21.01 13.37
CA GLY A 214 -10.14 20.99 14.78
C GLY A 214 -9.58 19.85 15.63
N GLY A 215 -8.66 19.02 15.11
CA GLY A 215 -7.82 18.15 15.94
C GLY A 215 -8.43 16.79 16.32
N ARG A 216 -9.64 16.46 15.85
CA ARG A 216 -10.31 15.18 16.15
C ARG A 216 -10.21 14.19 14.99
N LEU A 217 -9.91 12.92 15.32
CA LEU A 217 -10.03 11.80 14.39
C LEU A 217 -11.51 11.60 14.01
N ASP A 218 -11.79 11.45 12.72
CA ASP A 218 -13.09 10.97 12.26
C ASP A 218 -13.19 9.44 12.32
N ASP A 219 -14.32 8.91 11.87
CA ASP A 219 -14.60 7.48 11.75
C ASP A 219 -13.49 6.72 10.98
N ILE A 220 -13.13 7.19 9.78
CA ILE A 220 -12.11 6.56 8.94
C ILE A 220 -10.73 6.68 9.57
N GLY A 221 -10.37 7.84 10.14
CA GLY A 221 -9.08 8.02 10.81
C GLY A 221 -8.92 7.09 12.01
N ARG A 222 -9.98 6.92 12.81
CA ARG A 222 -9.98 5.99 13.94
C ARG A 222 -9.85 4.54 13.46
N ALA A 223 -10.62 4.14 12.46
CA ALA A 223 -10.57 2.79 11.91
C ALA A 223 -9.20 2.48 11.29
N LEU A 224 -8.58 3.45 10.60
CA LEU A 224 -7.23 3.30 10.06
C LEU A 224 -6.22 3.07 11.19
N LEU A 225 -6.24 3.89 12.24
CA LEU A 225 -5.34 3.69 13.39
C LEU A 225 -5.57 2.36 14.11
N GLN A 226 -6.82 1.93 14.25
CA GLN A 226 -7.16 0.65 14.88
C GLN A 226 -6.73 -0.54 14.03
N THR A 227 -6.83 -0.42 12.70
CA THR A 227 -6.57 -1.52 11.77
C THR A 227 -5.09 -1.60 11.40
N LEU A 228 -4.47 -0.48 11.02
CA LEU A 228 -3.11 -0.43 10.49
C LEU A 228 -2.06 0.00 11.54
N GLY A 229 -2.50 0.63 12.63
CA GLY A 229 -1.60 1.26 13.60
C GLY A 229 -1.03 2.59 13.10
N ILE A 230 -0.16 3.20 13.91
CA ILE A 230 0.52 4.46 13.56
C ILE A 230 1.61 4.22 12.51
N CYS A 231 2.38 3.15 12.70
CA CYS A 231 3.45 2.73 11.80
C CYS A 231 3.08 1.34 11.25
N PRO A 232 2.39 1.26 10.10
CA PRO A 232 2.04 -0.02 9.50
C PRO A 232 3.28 -0.77 8.99
N PRO A 233 3.16 -2.10 8.75
CA PRO A 233 4.22 -2.90 8.14
C PRO A 233 4.78 -2.25 6.86
N GLY A 234 6.11 -2.27 6.72
CA GLY A 234 6.84 -1.60 5.63
C GLY A 234 7.28 -0.18 5.94
N THR A 235 6.78 0.44 7.02
CA THR A 235 7.24 1.76 7.48
C THR A 235 8.64 1.67 8.08
N PHE A 236 9.52 2.63 7.76
CA PHE A 236 10.80 2.79 8.45
C PHE A 236 10.64 3.64 9.71
N VAL A 237 11.34 3.28 10.77
CA VAL A 237 11.31 3.95 12.07
C VAL A 237 12.72 4.11 12.64
N ARG A 238 12.92 5.16 13.44
CA ARG A 238 14.06 5.31 14.33
C ARG A 238 13.69 4.79 15.70
N LEU A 239 14.54 3.94 16.26
CA LEU A 239 14.38 3.39 17.61
C LEU A 239 15.13 4.25 18.63
N ALA A 240 14.77 4.11 19.91
CA ALA A 240 15.35 4.87 21.02
C ALA A 240 16.86 4.66 21.20
N ASP A 241 17.39 3.52 20.74
CA ASP A 241 18.83 3.21 20.72
C ASP A 241 19.57 3.82 19.50
N GLY A 242 18.87 4.57 18.65
CA GLY A 242 19.41 5.24 17.47
C GLY A 242 19.37 4.40 16.19
N GLN A 243 19.06 3.09 16.27
CA GLN A 243 18.97 2.24 15.09
C GLN A 243 17.82 2.65 14.17
N VAL A 244 17.98 2.38 12.87
CA VAL A 244 16.87 2.46 11.91
C VAL A 244 16.35 1.07 11.64
N ALA A 245 15.04 0.89 11.84
CA ALA A 245 14.35 -0.37 11.65
C ALA A 245 13.21 -0.25 10.63
N VAL A 246 12.78 -1.39 10.09
CA VAL A 246 11.55 -1.50 9.30
C VAL A 246 10.50 -2.26 10.09
N VAL A 247 9.27 -1.76 10.08
CA VAL A 247 8.13 -2.43 10.72
C VAL A 247 7.79 -3.70 9.94
N LEU A 248 7.74 -4.83 10.64
CA LEU A 248 7.47 -6.14 10.05
C LEU A 248 6.02 -6.60 10.25
N ARG A 249 5.45 -6.32 11.42
CA ARG A 249 4.12 -6.83 11.82
C ARG A 249 3.53 -6.03 12.98
N ARG A 250 2.20 -5.87 12.99
CA ARG A 250 1.43 -5.36 14.13
C ARG A 250 1.47 -6.37 15.30
N SER A 251 1.72 -5.92 16.54
CA SER A 251 1.85 -6.79 17.73
C SER A 251 0.56 -6.94 18.56
N GLY A 252 -0.54 -6.30 18.13
CA GLY A 252 -1.77 -6.17 18.93
C GLY A 252 -1.69 -5.10 20.03
N ARG A 253 -0.49 -4.63 20.38
CA ARG A 253 -0.28 -3.49 21.30
C ARG A 253 -0.22 -2.18 20.51
N PRO A 254 -1.02 -1.16 20.87
CA PRO A 254 -1.02 0.11 20.16
C PRO A 254 0.36 0.78 20.18
N GLY A 255 0.92 1.03 19.00
CA GLY A 255 2.20 1.76 18.88
C GLY A 255 3.46 0.92 19.12
N GLU A 256 3.33 -0.38 19.42
CA GLU A 256 4.47 -1.26 19.73
C GLU A 256 4.61 -2.41 18.71
N PRO A 257 4.71 -2.16 17.39
CA PRO A 257 4.80 -3.23 16.40
C PRO A 257 6.14 -3.99 16.49
N TRP A 258 6.19 -5.18 15.90
CA TRP A 258 7.44 -5.91 15.72
C TRP A 258 8.24 -5.31 14.56
N VAL A 259 9.54 -5.10 14.77
CA VAL A 259 10.43 -4.47 13.79
C VAL A 259 11.70 -5.30 13.56
N SER A 260 12.49 -4.94 12.55
CA SER A 260 13.86 -5.42 12.39
C SER A 260 14.76 -4.26 12.02
N ALA A 261 15.89 -4.14 12.71
CA ALA A 261 16.93 -3.18 12.37
C ALA A 261 17.47 -3.44 10.94
N VAL A 262 17.71 -2.35 10.22
CA VAL A 262 18.27 -2.35 8.86
C VAL A 262 19.50 -1.46 8.76
N LEU A 263 19.63 -0.45 9.63
CA LEU A 263 20.86 0.32 9.85
C LEU A 263 21.13 0.40 11.36
N ASP A 264 22.39 0.31 11.76
CA ASP A 264 22.81 0.59 13.13
C ASP A 264 22.78 2.10 13.44
N ALA A 265 23.13 2.47 14.68
CA ALA A 265 23.14 3.87 15.14
C ALA A 265 24.15 4.75 14.38
N ASP A 266 25.20 4.15 13.82
CA ASP A 266 26.21 4.82 13.00
C ASP A 266 25.80 4.90 11.51
N GLY A 267 24.66 4.30 11.14
CA GLY A 267 24.13 4.28 9.79
C GLY A 267 24.69 3.17 8.89
N HIS A 268 25.38 2.18 9.45
CA HIS A 268 25.86 1.03 8.68
C HIS A 268 24.76 -0.02 8.50
N PRO A 269 24.67 -0.69 7.34
CA PRO A 269 23.73 -1.77 7.12
C PRO A 269 23.89 -2.94 8.11
N VAL A 270 22.78 -3.35 8.71
CA VAL A 270 22.72 -4.56 9.55
C VAL A 270 22.68 -5.78 8.64
N LEU A 271 23.71 -6.63 8.70
CA LEU A 271 23.84 -7.82 7.83
C LEU A 271 22.90 -8.95 8.24
N GLU A 272 22.74 -9.15 9.55
CA GLU A 272 21.89 -10.20 10.13
C GLU A 272 20.68 -9.56 10.81
N PRO A 273 19.56 -9.35 10.08
CA PRO A 273 18.36 -8.78 10.65
C PRO A 273 17.80 -9.70 11.75
N ALA A 274 17.33 -9.09 12.83
CA ALA A 274 16.75 -9.78 13.98
C ALA A 274 15.41 -9.15 14.36
N LEU A 275 14.53 -9.95 14.94
CA LEU A 275 13.23 -9.49 15.41
C LEU A 275 13.40 -8.68 16.70
N ILE A 276 12.90 -7.45 16.70
CA ILE A 276 12.96 -6.51 17.82
C ILE A 276 11.54 -6.22 18.30
N ASP A 277 11.34 -6.31 19.61
CA ASP A 277 10.12 -5.86 20.29
C ASP A 277 10.23 -4.36 20.58
N THR A 278 9.27 -3.55 20.13
CA THR A 278 9.26 -2.10 20.41
C THR A 278 8.49 -1.73 21.66
N GLY A 279 7.96 -2.72 22.41
CA GLY A 279 7.40 -2.50 23.73
C GLY A 279 8.44 -2.40 24.84
N ASP A 280 9.72 -2.69 24.56
CA ASP A 280 10.83 -2.37 25.46
C ASP A 280 11.21 -0.89 25.28
N GLU A 281 11.33 -0.15 26.39
CA GLU A 281 11.70 1.27 26.38
C GLU A 281 13.03 1.53 25.66
N ALA A 282 13.98 0.59 25.73
CA ALA A 282 15.28 0.73 25.07
C ALA A 282 15.19 0.68 23.53
N THR A 283 14.14 0.05 22.99
CA THR A 283 13.92 -0.13 21.55
C THR A 283 12.57 0.44 21.10
N ALA A 284 11.99 1.36 21.89
CA ALA A 284 10.75 2.03 21.55
C ALA A 284 10.90 2.88 20.27
N ILE A 285 9.79 3.07 19.55
CA ILE A 285 9.77 3.92 18.35
C ILE A 285 9.87 5.39 18.76
N GLU A 286 10.95 6.06 18.35
CA GLU A 286 11.15 7.50 18.55
C GLU A 286 10.46 8.31 17.44
N ALA A 287 10.62 7.88 16.18
CA ALA A 287 10.06 8.58 15.02
C ALA A 287 9.84 7.65 13.81
N ALA A 288 8.83 7.93 12.99
CA ALA A 288 8.75 7.32 11.66
C ALA A 288 9.61 8.12 10.66
N LEU A 289 10.19 7.40 9.70
CA LEU A 289 11.11 7.92 8.70
C LEU A 289 10.51 7.86 7.31
N GLN A 290 10.98 8.74 6.43
CA GLN A 290 10.63 8.69 5.01
C GLN A 290 11.47 7.62 4.31
N THR A 291 10.84 6.75 3.52
CA THR A 291 11.54 5.66 2.81
C THR A 291 12.72 6.18 1.97
N ALA A 292 12.55 7.32 1.28
CA ALA A 292 13.59 7.93 0.45
C ALA A 292 14.87 8.33 1.23
N THR A 293 14.78 8.48 2.56
CA THR A 293 15.92 8.82 3.43
C THR A 293 16.72 7.60 3.88
N VAL A 294 16.14 6.40 3.76
CA VAL A 294 16.78 5.14 4.18
C VAL A 294 17.42 4.48 2.96
N ARG A 295 18.74 4.62 2.82
CA ARG A 295 19.49 4.07 1.68
C ARG A 295 20.09 2.72 1.99
N VAL A 296 19.25 1.68 2.03
CA VAL A 296 19.67 0.30 2.29
C VAL A 296 18.99 -0.67 1.35
N ARG A 297 19.71 -1.70 0.90
CA ARG A 297 19.10 -2.81 0.17
C ARG A 297 18.59 -3.85 1.15
N LEU A 298 17.29 -4.10 1.13
CA LEU A 298 16.66 -5.05 2.03
C LEU A 298 16.70 -6.48 1.48
N ASN A 299 16.90 -7.45 2.37
CA ASN A 299 16.63 -8.85 2.11
C ASN A 299 15.18 -9.16 2.48
N HIS A 300 14.23 -8.82 1.59
CA HIS A 300 12.80 -8.97 1.85
C HIS A 300 12.37 -10.38 2.26
N PRO A 301 12.83 -11.48 1.60
CA PRO A 301 12.44 -12.83 2.03
C PRO A 301 12.88 -13.14 3.47
N ARG A 302 14.07 -12.68 3.88
CA ARG A 302 14.53 -12.84 5.26
C ARG A 302 13.70 -12.01 6.25
N LEU A 303 13.35 -10.77 5.91
CA LEU A 303 12.51 -9.91 6.76
C LEU A 303 11.09 -10.46 6.91
N LEU A 304 10.50 -10.99 5.82
CA LEU A 304 9.20 -11.65 5.86
C LEU A 304 9.24 -12.95 6.67
N GLN A 305 10.33 -13.70 6.60
CA GLN A 305 10.54 -14.86 7.47
C GLN A 305 10.55 -14.45 8.96
N LEU A 306 11.27 -13.38 9.32
CA LEU A 306 11.27 -12.84 10.69
C LEU A 306 9.87 -12.37 11.11
N SER A 307 9.12 -11.74 10.20
CA SER A 307 7.72 -11.32 10.45
C SER A 307 6.83 -12.50 10.85
N ARG A 308 7.06 -13.70 10.30
CA ARG A 308 6.32 -14.92 10.67
C ARG A 308 6.75 -15.49 12.02
N LEU A 309 8.01 -15.35 12.41
CA LEU A 309 8.46 -15.75 13.75
C LEU A 309 7.77 -14.94 14.85
N ALA A 310 7.42 -13.68 14.56
CA ALA A 310 6.67 -12.84 15.48
C ALA A 310 5.25 -13.35 15.80
N LEU A 311 4.65 -14.19 14.93
CA LEU A 311 3.34 -14.81 15.20
C LEU A 311 3.38 -15.85 16.34
N GLN A 312 4.58 -16.31 16.71
CA GLN A 312 4.78 -17.34 17.73
C GLN A 312 5.13 -16.74 19.11
N ARG A 313 5.16 -15.40 19.22
CA ARG A 313 5.48 -14.66 20.44
C ARG A 313 4.24 -13.93 20.95
#